data_AF-A0A9Q1BWL9-F1
#
_entry.id   AF-A0A9Q1BWL9-F1
#
_cell.length_a   1.000
_cell.length_b   1.000
_cell.length_c   1.000
_cell.angle_alpha   90.00
_cell.angle_beta   90.00
_cell.angle_gamma   90.00
#
_symmetry.space_group_name_H-M   'P 1'
#
loop_
_entity.id
_entity.type
_entity.pdbx_description
1 polymer ?
#
loop_
_entity_poly.entity_id
_entity_poly.type
_entity_poly.pdbx_seq_one_letter_code
_entity_poly.pdbx_strand_id
1 'polypeptide(L)'
;MGREDCCPRTVEENVCSFEGNDIQIFFSIGDSLTARHNGEDFSTIDRDNDDMADFHLANTTAGPWWYGVTADSSLNANYDKGIIRWLSLPGFHGRIRFVEMKVRPV
;
A
#
# COMPACT_ATOMS: atom_id res chain seq x y z
N MET A 1 3.38 5.63 -40.35
CA MET A 1 2.67 4.44 -39.83
C MET A 1 2.66 4.60 -38.31
N GLY A 2 1.62 5.27 -37.81
CA GLY A 2 1.53 5.77 -36.44
C GLY A 2 1.31 4.65 -35.43
N ARG A 3 1.93 4.78 -34.26
CA ARG A 3 1.66 3.95 -33.08
C ARG A 3 0.79 4.76 -32.15
N GLU A 4 -0.50 4.75 -32.40
CA GLU A 4 -1.49 5.19 -31.41
C GLU A 4 -1.91 3.96 -30.58
N ASP A 5 -2.33 4.22 -29.34
CA ASP A 5 -2.97 3.31 -28.38
C ASP A 5 -2.07 2.62 -27.34
N CYS A 6 -1.46 3.44 -26.48
CA CYS A 6 -1.32 3.11 -25.06
C CYS A 6 -2.37 3.88 -24.25
N CYS A 7 -3.55 3.30 -24.08
CA CYS A 7 -4.49 3.71 -23.03
C CYS A 7 -5.42 2.55 -22.62
N PRO A 8 -5.44 2.15 -21.34
CA PRO A 8 -6.67 1.77 -20.66
C PRO A 8 -7.24 2.96 -19.86
N ARG A 9 -8.57 2.99 -19.85
CA ARG A 9 -9.45 4.10 -19.45
C ARG A 9 -9.77 4.04 -17.95
N THR A 10 -9.06 4.80 -17.09
CA THR A 10 -9.22 4.96 -15.62
C THR A 10 -8.49 3.88 -14.78
N VAL A 11 -7.97 4.12 -13.56
CA VAL A 11 -7.84 5.30 -12.68
C VAL A 11 -6.37 5.39 -12.25
N GLU A 12 -5.79 6.59 -12.34
CA GLU A 12 -4.43 6.97 -11.88
C GLU A 12 -3.23 6.43 -12.68
N GLU A 13 -2.95 7.14 -13.77
CA GLU A 13 -1.64 7.36 -14.43
C GLU A 13 -0.60 6.25 -14.31
N ASN A 14 -0.72 5.25 -15.19
CA ASN A 14 0.45 4.49 -15.63
C ASN A 14 1.23 5.37 -16.61
N VAL A 15 2.30 6.02 -16.14
CA VAL A 15 3.19 6.77 -17.03
C VAL A 15 4.09 5.77 -17.74
N CYS A 16 3.80 5.49 -19.01
CA CYS A 16 4.73 4.79 -19.88
C CYS A 16 5.87 5.76 -20.22
N SER A 17 7.06 5.52 -19.68
CA SER A 17 8.27 6.21 -20.11
C SER A 17 9.18 5.26 -20.90
N PHE A 18 9.98 5.83 -21.78
CA PHE A 18 10.97 5.08 -22.55
C PHE A 18 12.36 5.57 -22.12
N GLU A 19 13.15 4.67 -21.54
CA GLU A 19 14.61 4.83 -21.47
C GLU A 19 15.23 3.89 -22.51
N GLY A 20 15.50 4.41 -23.71
CA GLY A 20 15.95 3.59 -24.84
C GLY A 20 14.83 2.71 -25.43
N ASN A 21 15.06 1.41 -25.56
CA ASN A 21 14.08 0.44 -26.08
C ASN A 21 13.23 -0.22 -24.99
N ASP A 22 13.47 0.12 -23.72
CA ASP A 22 12.75 -0.46 -22.59
C ASP A 22 11.51 0.38 -22.29
N ILE A 23 10.35 -0.30 -22.22
CA ILE A 23 9.12 0.30 -21.72
C ILE A 23 9.17 0.22 -20.20
N GLN A 24 9.34 1.36 -19.55
CA GLN A 24 9.14 1.49 -18.12
C GLN A 24 7.69 1.86 -17.87
N ILE A 25 6.92 0.92 -17.31
CA ILE A 25 5.58 1.23 -16.80
C ILE A 25 5.77 1.74 -15.36
N PHE A 26 5.72 3.06 -15.19
CA PHE A 26 5.62 3.64 -13.86
C PHE A 26 4.18 3.50 -13.39
N PHE A 27 3.95 2.55 -12.48
CA PHE A 27 2.73 2.56 -11.69
C PHE A 27 2.85 3.69 -10.66
N SER A 28 1.97 4.68 -10.72
CA SER A 28 1.72 5.49 -9.52
C SER A 28 1.21 4.54 -8.45
N ILE A 29 2.00 4.34 -7.40
CA ILE A 29 1.58 3.59 -6.23
C ILE A 29 0.61 4.48 -5.45
N GLY A 30 -0.66 4.52 -5.89
CA GLY A 30 -1.68 5.43 -5.35
C GLY A 30 -1.73 5.43 -3.82
N ASP A 31 -2.26 6.49 -3.22
CA ASP A 31 -2.17 6.70 -1.77
C ASP A 31 -3.00 5.66 -0.99
N SER A 32 -2.33 4.83 -0.19
CA SER A 32 -2.94 3.89 0.77
C SER A 32 -2.50 4.16 2.21
N LEU A 33 -1.91 5.33 2.47
CA LEU A 33 -1.42 5.72 3.79
C LEU A 33 -2.26 6.87 4.38
N THR A 34 -2.54 7.92 3.62
CA THR A 34 -3.08 9.15 4.21
C THR A 34 -4.52 8.98 4.70
N ALA A 35 -5.39 8.35 3.91
CA ALA A 35 -6.84 8.37 4.15
C ALA A 35 -7.28 7.67 5.44
N ARG A 36 -6.53 6.67 5.91
CA ARG A 36 -6.91 5.82 7.06
C ARG A 36 -5.88 5.73 8.18
N HIS A 37 -4.69 6.28 7.97
CA HIS A 37 -3.58 6.13 8.91
C HIS A 37 -3.04 7.48 9.40
N ASN A 38 -3.39 8.60 8.75
CA ASN A 38 -2.91 9.91 9.15
C ASN A 38 -3.61 10.41 10.42
N GLY A 39 -2.84 10.65 11.47
CA GLY A 39 -3.37 11.09 12.77
C GLY A 39 -3.78 9.94 13.69
N GLU A 40 -3.67 8.69 13.24
CA GLU A 40 -3.98 7.52 14.05
C GLU A 40 -2.85 7.17 15.01
N ASP A 41 -3.19 6.58 16.14
CA ASP A 41 -2.22 6.07 17.09
C ASP A 41 -1.63 4.74 16.60
N PHE A 42 -0.41 4.45 17.05
CA PHE A 42 0.27 3.21 16.68
C PHE A 42 -0.24 2.04 17.53
N SER A 43 -0.72 0.99 16.87
CA SER A 43 -1.27 -0.23 17.48
C SER A 43 -0.29 -1.40 17.34
N THR A 44 -0.20 -2.22 18.37
CA THR A 44 0.61 -3.45 18.44
C THR A 44 -0.24 -4.59 18.97
N ILE A 45 0.20 -5.85 18.84
CA ILE A 45 -0.59 -7.03 19.28
C ILE A 45 -0.98 -7.02 20.77
N ASP A 46 -0.24 -6.30 21.59
CA ASP A 46 -0.41 -6.15 23.03
C ASP A 46 -1.03 -4.80 23.42
N ARG A 47 -1.28 -3.92 22.44
CA ARG A 47 -1.83 -2.59 22.66
C ARG A 47 -2.76 -2.18 21.53
N ASP A 48 -4.05 -2.24 21.84
CA ASP A 48 -5.12 -1.82 20.96
C ASP A 48 -5.36 -0.31 21.08
N ASN A 49 -4.89 0.42 20.08
CA ASN A 49 -5.12 1.86 19.90
C ASN A 49 -5.84 2.13 18.57
N ASP A 50 -6.51 1.12 17.99
CA ASP A 50 -7.22 1.29 16.73
C ASP A 50 -8.69 1.71 16.96
N ASP A 51 -9.32 2.27 15.93
CA ASP A 51 -10.66 2.86 16.01
C ASP A 51 -11.79 1.81 15.86
N MET A 52 -11.47 0.52 15.89
CA MET A 52 -12.47 -0.56 15.78
C MET A 52 -13.02 -0.94 17.16
N ALA A 53 -14.35 -0.90 17.30
CA ALA A 53 -15.00 -1.14 18.59
C ALA A 53 -14.91 -2.60 19.09
N ASP A 54 -14.99 -3.57 18.16
CA ASP A 54 -15.16 -4.99 18.49
C ASP A 54 -13.98 -5.86 18.04
N PHE A 55 -12.91 -5.24 17.52
CA PHE A 55 -11.88 -5.97 16.80
C PHE A 55 -10.53 -5.27 16.86
N HIS A 56 -9.46 -6.05 17.06
CA HIS A 56 -8.11 -5.52 17.10
C HIS A 56 -7.36 -5.81 15.78
N LEU A 57 -7.04 -4.76 15.02
CA LEU A 57 -6.41 -4.85 13.70
C LEU A 57 -4.99 -5.43 13.76
N ALA A 58 -4.22 -5.11 14.80
CA ALA A 58 -2.86 -5.64 14.94
C ALA A 58 -2.83 -7.17 15.12
N ASN A 59 -3.88 -7.75 15.73
CA ASN A 59 -4.00 -9.20 15.87
C ASN A 59 -4.23 -9.92 14.53
N THR A 60 -4.97 -9.30 13.62
CA THR A 60 -5.38 -9.94 12.37
C THR A 60 -4.43 -9.70 11.22
N THR A 61 -3.84 -8.50 11.17
CA THR A 61 -2.68 -8.19 10.33
C THR A 61 -1.38 -8.82 10.88
N ALA A 62 -1.42 -9.35 12.11
CA ALA A 62 -0.30 -9.97 12.81
C ALA A 62 0.97 -9.10 12.74
N GLY A 63 0.80 -7.79 12.89
CA GLY A 63 1.86 -6.81 12.79
C GLY A 63 1.41 -5.43 13.27
N PRO A 64 2.37 -4.56 13.61
CA PRO A 64 2.08 -3.26 14.18
C PRO A 64 1.95 -2.17 13.10
N TRP A 65 1.03 -1.23 13.27
CA TRP A 65 0.80 -0.12 12.34
C TRP A 65 -0.03 1.00 12.96
N TRP A 66 -0.11 2.14 12.30
CA TRP A 66 -1.06 3.22 12.62
C TRP A 66 -2.45 2.85 12.10
N TYR A 67 -3.18 2.01 12.82
CA TYR A 67 -4.48 1.51 12.38
C TYR A 67 -5.60 2.48 12.80
N GLY A 68 -6.37 3.00 11.83
CA GLY A 68 -7.69 3.59 12.11
C GLY A 68 -8.77 2.52 12.09
N VAL A 69 -9.93 2.81 11.47
CA VAL A 69 -11.05 1.85 11.35
C VAL A 69 -10.73 0.65 10.42
N THR A 70 -9.69 0.74 9.60
CA THR A 70 -9.28 -0.29 8.63
C THR A 70 -7.78 -0.21 8.35
N ALA A 71 -7.21 -1.26 7.76
CA ALA A 71 -5.82 -1.33 7.33
C ALA A 71 -5.70 -1.24 5.80
N ASP A 72 -5.70 -0.04 5.22
CA ASP A 72 -5.53 0.14 3.77
C ASP A 72 -4.06 -0.11 3.34
N SER A 73 -3.13 0.10 4.25
CA SER A 73 -1.77 -0.41 4.19
C SER A 73 -1.38 -1.11 5.49
N SER A 74 -0.46 -2.07 5.39
CA SER A 74 0.12 -2.74 6.55
C SER A 74 1.46 -3.36 6.18
N LEU A 75 2.50 -2.52 6.05
CA LEU A 75 3.81 -2.95 5.54
C LEU A 75 4.61 -3.76 6.56
N ASN A 76 4.29 -3.64 7.84
CA ASN A 76 4.88 -4.42 8.95
C ASN A 76 4.07 -5.68 9.31
N ALA A 77 3.09 -6.04 8.49
CA ALA A 77 2.27 -7.23 8.70
C ALA A 77 3.07 -8.52 8.44
N ASN A 78 2.55 -9.66 8.91
CA ASN A 78 3.23 -10.94 8.72
C ASN A 78 3.29 -11.33 7.22
N TYR A 79 4.50 -11.47 6.68
CA TYR A 79 4.74 -11.82 5.27
C TYR A 79 4.15 -13.18 4.90
N ASP A 80 4.34 -14.21 5.74
CA ASP A 80 3.92 -15.60 5.46
C ASP A 80 2.41 -15.76 5.41
N LYS A 81 1.67 -14.85 6.07
CA LYS A 81 0.21 -14.79 6.02
C LYS A 81 -0.32 -14.03 4.80
N GLY A 82 0.55 -13.43 3.97
CA GLY A 82 0.16 -12.69 2.77
C GLY A 82 -0.61 -11.39 3.05
N ILE A 83 -0.56 -10.91 4.29
CA ILE A 83 -1.33 -9.76 4.79
C ILE A 83 -0.56 -8.45 4.71
N ILE A 84 0.69 -8.47 4.24
CA ILE A 84 1.35 -7.25 3.77
C ILE A 84 0.58 -6.72 2.57
N ARG A 85 0.13 -5.47 2.68
CA ARG A 85 -0.70 -4.83 1.66
C ARG A 85 -0.43 -3.35 1.51
N TRP A 86 -0.76 -2.88 0.32
CA TRP A 86 -0.94 -1.49 -0.06
C TRP A 86 -2.13 -1.49 -1.01
N LEU A 87 -3.26 -0.93 -0.58
CA LEU A 87 -4.56 -1.07 -1.24
C LEU A 87 -4.52 -0.75 -2.74
N SER A 88 -3.79 0.30 -3.11
CA SER A 88 -3.67 0.76 -4.49
C SER A 88 -2.79 -0.12 -5.37
N LEU A 89 -2.06 -1.09 -4.80
CA LEU A 89 -1.26 -2.02 -5.60
C LEU A 89 -2.15 -3.13 -6.21
N PRO A 90 -1.90 -3.50 -7.48
CA PRO A 90 -2.62 -4.59 -8.11
C PRO A 90 -2.35 -5.91 -7.37
N GLY A 91 -3.42 -6.55 -6.92
CA GLY A 91 -3.38 -7.87 -6.31
C GLY A 91 -3.63 -7.93 -4.81
N PHE A 92 -3.86 -6.79 -4.12
CA PHE A 92 -4.37 -6.62 -2.74
C PHE A 92 -3.60 -7.31 -1.58
N HIS A 93 -3.06 -8.52 -1.77
CA HIS A 93 -2.44 -9.42 -0.79
C HIS A 93 -1.34 -10.29 -1.43
N GLY A 94 -0.27 -10.59 -0.68
CA GLY A 94 0.68 -11.68 -0.98
C GLY A 94 1.57 -11.54 -2.24
N ARG A 95 1.51 -10.42 -2.97
CA ARG A 95 2.36 -10.18 -4.16
C ARG A 95 3.54 -9.25 -3.90
N ILE A 96 3.55 -8.58 -2.75
CA ILE A 96 4.62 -7.67 -2.35
C ILE A 96 5.77 -8.52 -1.83
N ARG A 97 6.91 -8.55 -2.54
CA ARG A 97 8.09 -9.36 -2.18
C ARG A 97 9.09 -8.61 -1.32
N PHE A 98 9.04 -7.29 -1.36
CA PHE A 98 9.98 -6.40 -0.68
C PHE A 98 9.28 -5.07 -0.41
N VAL A 99 9.49 -4.51 0.77
CA VAL A 99 9.02 -3.19 1.19
C VAL A 99 10.15 -2.46 1.90
N GLU A 100 10.24 -1.16 1.68
CA GLU A 100 11.20 -0.30 2.38
C GLU A 100 10.59 1.09 2.54
N MET A 101 10.60 1.62 3.77
CA MET A 101 10.14 2.98 4.06
C MET A 101 11.35 3.87 4.31
N LYS A 102 11.43 5.01 3.62
CA LYS A 102 12.54 5.96 3.71
C LYS A 102 12.00 7.37 3.90
N VAL A 103 12.77 8.20 4.59
CA VAL A 103 12.50 9.63 4.75
C VAL A 103 13.69 10.44 4.22
N ARG A 104 13.42 11.66 3.77
CA ARG A 104 14.43 12.67 3.44
C ARG A 104 14.00 14.03 3.98
N PRO A 105 14.93 14.93 4.34
CA PRO A 105 14.58 16.31 4.65
C PRO A 105 13.81 16.97 3.50
N VAL A 106 12.91 17.90 3.85
CA VAL A 106 12.17 18.73 2.89
C VAL A 106 13.05 19.85 2.38
#